data_AF-A0A1I8D0M7-F1
#
_entry.id   AF-A0A1I8D0M7-F1
#
_cell.length_a   1.000
_cell.length_b   1.000
_cell.length_c   1.000
_cell.angle_alpha   90.00
_cell.angle_beta   90.00
_cell.angle_gamma   90.00
#
_symmetry.space_group_name_H-M   'P 1'
#
loop_
_entity.id
_entity.type
_entity.pdbx_description
1 polymer ?
#
loop_
_entity_poly.entity_id
_entity_poly.type
_entity_poly.pdbx_seq_one_letter_code
_entity_poly.pdbx_strand_id
1 'polypeptide(L)'
;MPIVFFYHMYTADVILRYFEAGNYYLVTSSPPSIAMQNNFTMLLVTVPSSVTALIMNIINAFKYNTFKEKKILPVNRIKFYFGFSLIFLVALILVAVHQLIKYYATASGDGNLKGTATVMTHYITALFINITPFFMLFMSKGFRNEFILFYSPLLAKKLKMNSQVIVP
;
A
#
# COMPACT_ATOMS: atom_id res chain seq x y z
N MET A 1 -13.19 6.75 3.66
CA MET A 1 -12.19 7.33 4.59
C MET A 1 -12.87 8.44 5.37
N PRO A 2 -12.67 8.61 6.69
CA PRO A 2 -13.55 9.49 7.45
C PRO A 2 -13.28 10.93 7.02
N ILE A 3 -14.30 11.56 6.46
CA ILE A 3 -14.35 12.98 6.06
C ILE A 3 -13.87 13.89 7.21
N VAL A 4 -14.03 13.44 8.46
CA VAL A 4 -13.53 14.12 9.67
C VAL A 4 -12.02 14.36 9.66
N PHE A 5 -11.22 13.40 9.16
CA PHE A 5 -9.75 13.59 9.06
C PHE A 5 -9.33 14.51 7.92
N PHE A 6 -10.24 14.76 6.97
CA PHE A 6 -9.98 15.52 5.75
C PHE A 6 -10.90 16.75 5.63
N TYR A 7 -11.57 17.17 6.71
CA TYR A 7 -12.52 18.28 6.69
C TYR A 7 -11.90 19.55 6.08
N HIS A 8 -10.62 19.78 6.39
CA HIS A 8 -9.84 20.90 5.85
C HIS A 8 -9.46 20.74 4.36
N MET A 9 -9.54 19.55 3.76
CA MET A 9 -9.39 19.36 2.31
C MET A 9 -10.65 19.76 1.54
N TYR A 10 -11.84 19.62 2.12
CA TYR A 10 -13.11 19.91 1.44
C TYR A 10 -13.59 21.36 1.61
N THR A 11 -12.95 22.12 2.50
CA THR A 11 -13.37 23.47 2.89
C THR A 11 -12.37 24.57 2.51
N ALA A 12 -11.21 24.19 1.97
CA ALA A 12 -10.14 25.12 1.63
C ALA A 12 -10.11 25.43 0.15
N ASP A 13 -9.89 26.71 -0.18
CA ASP A 13 -9.54 27.11 -1.54
C ASP A 13 -8.29 26.38 -2.00
N VAL A 14 -8.32 25.93 -3.25
CA VAL A 14 -7.23 25.14 -3.85
C VAL A 14 -6.62 25.93 -5.00
N ILE A 15 -5.30 25.94 -5.06
CA ILE A 15 -4.51 26.58 -6.12
C ILE A 15 -3.66 25.54 -6.83
N LEU A 16 -3.44 25.76 -8.13
CA LEU A 16 -2.45 25.03 -8.92
C LEU A 16 -1.11 25.73 -8.80
N ARG A 17 -0.11 25.05 -8.25
CA ARG A 17 1.26 25.56 -8.15
C ARG A 17 2.16 24.79 -9.09
N TYR A 18 2.91 25.52 -9.91
CA TYR A 18 3.93 24.95 -10.78
C TYR A 18 5.19 24.61 -9.96
N PHE A 19 5.75 23.42 -10.19
CA PHE A 19 6.98 22.96 -9.56
C PHE A 19 8.04 22.70 -10.61
N GLU A 20 9.09 23.53 -10.60
CA GLU A 20 10.16 23.51 -11.61
C GLU A 20 10.97 22.21 -11.58
N ALA A 21 11.23 21.66 -10.39
CA ALA A 21 12.09 20.48 -10.20
C ALA A 21 11.59 19.23 -10.92
N GLY A 22 10.30 19.14 -11.26
CA GLY A 22 9.75 18.03 -12.02
C GLY A 22 8.90 18.45 -13.23
N ASN A 23 8.86 19.75 -13.55
CA ASN A 23 8.07 20.30 -14.65
C ASN A 23 6.60 19.83 -14.63
N TYR A 24 5.93 20.00 -13.48
CA TYR A 24 4.53 19.61 -13.32
C TYR A 24 3.76 20.60 -12.42
N TYR A 25 2.43 20.58 -12.52
CA TYR A 25 1.54 21.31 -11.62
C TYR A 25 1.03 20.39 -10.52
N LEU A 26 1.00 20.90 -9.29
CA LEU A 26 0.43 20.22 -8.14
C LEU A 26 -0.68 21.07 -7.53
N VAL A 27 -1.78 20.41 -7.21
CA VAL A 27 -2.89 20.99 -6.48
C VAL A 27 -2.47 21.15 -5.01
N THR A 28 -2.55 22.37 -4.47
CA THR A 28 -2.24 22.68 -3.07
C THR A 28 -3.31 23.57 -2.47
N SER A 29 -3.59 23.42 -1.18
CA SER A 29 -4.45 24.34 -0.44
C SER A 29 -3.81 25.74 -0.41
N SER A 30 -4.64 26.77 -0.62
CA SER A 30 -4.25 28.19 -0.57
C SER A 30 -3.79 28.60 0.84
N PRO A 31 -4.48 28.20 1.93
CA PRO A 31 -4.01 28.51 3.28
C PRO A 31 -2.87 27.56 3.72
N PRO A 32 -1.68 28.08 4.10
CA PRO A 32 -0.56 27.24 4.56
C PRO A 32 -0.89 26.45 5.84
N SER A 33 -1.70 27.02 6.73
CA SER A 33 -2.15 26.37 7.97
C SER A 33 -2.94 25.08 7.70
N ILE A 34 -3.81 25.10 6.70
CA ILE A 34 -4.59 23.94 6.27
C ILE A 34 -3.69 22.87 5.65
N ALA A 35 -2.74 23.27 4.81
CA ALA A 35 -1.76 22.34 4.26
C ALA A 35 -0.95 21.64 5.36
N MET A 36 -0.59 22.37 6.42
CA MET A 36 0.12 21.81 7.57
C MET A 36 -0.74 20.85 8.39
N GLN A 37 -2.00 21.20 8.66
CA GLN A 37 -2.95 20.32 9.34
C GLN A 37 -3.20 19.03 8.56
N ASN A 38 -3.40 19.11 7.24
CA ASN A 38 -3.57 17.93 6.39
C ASN A 38 -2.36 17.00 6.44
N ASN A 39 -1.15 17.57 6.43
CA ASN A 39 0.09 16.79 6.51
C ASN A 39 0.29 16.15 7.88
N PHE A 40 -0.06 16.87 8.95
CA PHE A 40 -0.04 16.35 10.31
C PHE A 40 -1.03 15.20 10.50
N THR A 41 -2.26 15.33 10.01
CA THR A 41 -3.26 14.25 10.06
C THR A 41 -2.76 13.02 9.32
N MET A 42 -2.18 13.19 8.12
CA MET A 42 -1.59 12.07 7.38
C MET A 42 -0.47 11.40 8.16
N LEU A 43 0.41 12.17 8.82
CA LEU A 43 1.45 11.62 9.69
C LEU A 43 0.90 10.78 10.84
N LEU A 44 -0.15 11.26 11.52
CA LEU A 44 -0.81 10.54 12.59
C LEU A 44 -1.42 9.21 12.14
N VAL A 45 -1.71 9.05 10.86
CA VAL A 45 -2.18 7.77 10.31
C VAL A 45 -1.00 6.91 9.87
N THR A 46 -0.06 7.47 9.11
CA THR A 46 1.00 6.68 8.45
C THR A 46 2.08 6.20 9.40
N VAL A 47 2.47 7.01 10.40
CA VAL A 47 3.53 6.63 11.36
C VAL A 47 3.06 5.49 12.27
N PRO A 48 1.90 5.57 12.96
CA PRO A 48 1.41 4.45 13.77
C PRO A 48 1.16 3.20 12.93
N SER A 49 0.61 3.33 11.71
CA SER A 49 0.41 2.19 10.81
C SER A 49 1.72 1.47 10.50
N SER A 50 2.80 2.21 10.29
CA SER A 50 4.13 1.65 10.03
C SER A 50 4.70 0.94 11.26
N VAL A 51 4.51 1.51 12.45
CA VAL A 51 4.92 0.89 13.73
C VAL A 51 4.14 -0.40 13.97
N THR A 52 2.82 -0.39 13.78
CA THR A 52 1.99 -1.59 13.90
C THR A 52 2.41 -2.67 12.90
N ALA A 53 2.68 -2.29 11.64
CA ALA A 53 3.16 -3.22 10.63
C ALA A 53 4.53 -3.84 11.00
N LEU A 54 5.43 -3.05 11.62
CA LEU A 54 6.71 -3.54 12.11
C LEU A 54 6.52 -4.57 13.23
N ILE A 55 5.69 -4.24 14.23
CA ILE A 55 5.36 -5.15 15.33
C ILE A 55 4.77 -6.46 14.81
N MET A 56 3.83 -6.38 13.86
CA MET A 56 3.23 -7.57 13.24
C MET A 56 4.25 -8.41 12.48
N ASN A 57 5.19 -7.78 11.77
CA ASN A 57 6.27 -8.50 11.09
C ASN A 57 7.20 -9.21 12.08
N ILE A 58 7.53 -8.58 13.21
CA ILE A 58 8.32 -9.19 14.28
C ILE A 58 7.58 -10.40 14.86
N ILE A 59 6.28 -10.27 15.16
CA ILE A 59 5.46 -11.40 15.63
C ILE A 59 5.43 -12.54 14.60
N ASN A 60 5.28 -12.21 13.32
CA ASN A 60 5.31 -13.19 12.23
C ASN A 60 6.66 -13.91 12.14
N ALA A 61 7.77 -13.20 12.36
CA ALA A 61 9.11 -13.78 12.39
C ALA A 61 9.26 -14.79 13.53
N PHE A 62 8.80 -14.46 14.73
CA PHE A 62 8.83 -15.40 15.86
C PHE A 62 7.95 -16.63 15.61
N LYS A 63 6.74 -16.44 15.07
CA LYS A 63 5.83 -17.55 14.77
C LYS A 63 6.28 -18.41 13.60
N TYR A 64 7.16 -17.93 12.72
CA TYR A 64 7.67 -18.68 11.57
C TYR A 64 8.28 -20.01 12.00
N ASN A 65 9.14 -20.01 13.02
CA ASN A 65 9.80 -21.22 13.52
C ASN A 65 8.77 -22.21 14.08
N THR A 66 7.80 -21.71 14.85
CA THR A 66 6.72 -22.53 15.40
C THR A 66 5.86 -23.17 14.29
N PHE A 67 5.50 -22.42 13.25
CA PHE A 67 4.70 -22.95 12.13
C PHE A 67 5.47 -23.97 11.29
N LYS A 68 6.78 -23.76 11.12
CA LYS A 68 7.68 -24.68 10.42
C LYS A 68 7.83 -26.00 11.18
N GLU A 69 8.08 -25.95 12.48
CA GLU A 69 8.26 -27.12 13.34
C GLU A 69 6.97 -27.93 13.46
N LYS A 70 5.83 -27.26 13.69
CA LYS A 70 4.52 -27.90 13.88
C LYS A 70 3.85 -28.31 12.56
N LYS A 71 4.48 -28.08 11.40
CA LYS A 71 3.96 -28.39 10.04
C LYS A 71 2.52 -27.90 9.79
N ILE A 72 2.13 -26.78 10.39
CA ILE A 72 0.75 -26.24 10.31
C ILE A 72 0.42 -25.80 8.88
N LEU A 73 1.40 -25.25 8.16
CA LEU A 73 1.26 -24.81 6.78
C LEU A 73 2.47 -25.25 5.94
N PRO A 74 2.31 -25.37 4.60
CA PRO A 74 3.44 -25.61 3.71
C PRO A 74 4.48 -24.49 3.83
N VAL A 75 5.76 -24.85 3.98
CA VAL A 75 6.87 -23.89 4.19
C VAL A 75 6.90 -22.79 3.12
N ASN A 76 6.67 -23.15 1.86
CA ASN A 76 6.63 -22.19 0.75
C ASN A 76 5.53 -21.13 0.93
N ARG A 77 4.38 -21.52 1.50
CA ARG A 77 3.28 -20.61 1.77
C ARG A 77 3.62 -19.66 2.91
N ILE A 78 4.26 -20.17 3.96
CA ILE A 78 4.74 -19.35 5.09
C ILE A 78 5.77 -18.32 4.61
N LYS A 79 6.76 -18.75 3.81
CA LYS A 79 7.77 -17.86 3.20
C LYS A 79 7.12 -16.76 2.36
N PHE A 80 6.09 -17.10 1.59
CA PHE A 80 5.35 -16.13 0.79
C PHE A 80 4.63 -15.09 1.65
N TYR A 81 3.91 -15.51 2.71
CA TYR A 81 3.26 -14.58 3.64
C TYR A 81 4.27 -13.65 4.31
N PHE A 82 5.40 -14.20 4.74
CA PHE A 82 6.47 -13.41 5.36
C PHE A 82 7.08 -12.40 4.38
N GLY A 83 7.39 -12.83 3.16
CA GLY A 83 7.92 -11.95 2.11
C GLY A 83 6.94 -10.83 1.74
N PHE A 84 5.66 -11.14 1.57
CA PHE A 84 4.63 -10.13 1.29
C PHE A 84 4.47 -9.15 2.45
N SER A 85 4.46 -9.64 3.69
CA SER A 85 4.40 -8.82 4.91
C SER A 85 5.60 -7.88 5.03
N LEU A 86 6.79 -8.32 4.61
CA LEU A 86 7.99 -7.51 4.58
C LEU A 86 7.92 -6.42 3.50
N ILE A 87 7.44 -6.74 2.30
CA ILE A 87 7.23 -5.76 1.23
C ILE A 87 6.22 -4.69 1.68
N PHE A 88 5.12 -5.10 2.34
CA PHE A 88 4.12 -4.19 2.90
C PHE A 88 4.73 -3.25 3.95
N LEU A 89 5.57 -3.78 4.83
CA LEU A 89 6.29 -2.99 5.83
C LEU A 89 7.20 -1.94 5.20
N VAL A 90 8.02 -2.33 4.22
CA VAL A 90 8.92 -1.41 3.52
C VAL A 90 8.13 -0.29 2.86
N ALA A 91 7.03 -0.62 2.17
CA ALA A 91 6.17 0.38 1.54
C ALA A 91 5.59 1.36 2.56
N LEU A 92 5.09 0.89 3.71
CA LEU A 92 4.57 1.76 4.76
C LEU A 92 5.64 2.66 5.37
N ILE A 93 6.83 2.13 5.65
CA ILE A 93 7.96 2.92 6.16
C ILE A 93 8.32 4.01 5.15
N LEU A 94 8.42 3.68 3.86
CA LEU A 94 8.71 4.68 2.82
C LEU A 94 7.64 5.77 2.76
N VAL A 95 6.35 5.41 2.87
CA VAL A 95 5.25 6.38 2.94
C VAL A 95 5.39 7.27 4.18
N ALA A 96 5.66 6.70 5.35
CA ALA A 96 5.82 7.46 6.59
C ALA A 96 7.00 8.44 6.52
N VAL A 97 8.14 8.01 5.97
CA VAL A 97 9.32 8.86 5.76
C VAL A 97 8.97 10.03 4.82
N HIS A 98 8.30 9.77 3.70
CA HIS A 98 7.93 10.84 2.77
C HIS A 98 6.88 11.78 3.34
N GLN A 99 5.95 11.31 4.19
CA GLN A 99 5.04 12.21 4.91
C GLN A 99 5.77 13.08 5.93
N LEU A 100 6.82 12.56 6.59
CA LEU A 100 7.66 13.35 7.50
C LEU A 100 8.41 14.45 6.73
N ILE A 101 9.03 14.10 5.60
CA ILE A 101 9.69 15.05 4.71
C ILE A 101 8.70 16.13 4.24
N LYS A 102 7.50 15.72 3.82
CA LYS A 102 6.46 16.63 3.34
C LYS A 102 5.95 17.58 4.44
N TYR A 103 5.83 17.10 5.68
CA TYR A 103 5.49 17.94 6.83
C TYR A 103 6.60 18.96 7.12
N TYR A 104 7.86 18.50 7.19
CA TYR A 104 9.02 19.38 7.36
C TYR A 104 9.09 20.44 6.26
N ALA A 105 8.98 20.05 5.00
CA ALA A 105 8.99 20.95 3.84
C ALA A 105 7.87 21.99 3.88
N THR A 106 6.71 21.63 4.44
CA THR A 106 5.61 22.59 4.64
C THR A 106 5.93 23.59 5.73
N ALA A 107 6.56 23.15 6.83
CA ALA A 107 6.99 24.01 7.92
C ALA A 107 8.15 24.95 7.53
N SER A 108 9.06 24.49 6.68
CA SER A 108 10.20 25.28 6.18
C SER A 108 9.87 26.15 4.97
N GLY A 109 8.67 26.01 4.38
CA GLY A 109 8.25 26.74 3.18
C GLY A 109 8.89 26.23 1.87
N ASP A 110 9.59 25.09 1.90
CA ASP A 110 10.21 24.48 0.72
C ASP A 110 9.14 23.78 -0.15
N GLY A 111 8.64 24.53 -1.12
CA GLY A 111 7.67 24.03 -2.08
C GLY A 111 8.19 22.84 -2.89
N ASN A 112 9.42 22.89 -3.39
CA ASN A 112 9.96 21.86 -4.28
C ASN A 112 10.11 20.53 -3.54
N LEU A 113 10.63 20.55 -2.31
CA LEU A 113 10.73 19.36 -1.48
C LEU A 113 9.35 18.80 -1.12
N LYS A 114 8.39 19.67 -0.81
CA LYS A 114 6.98 19.28 -0.56
C LYS A 114 6.38 18.61 -1.80
N GLY A 115 6.62 19.15 -2.98
CA GLY A 115 6.13 18.62 -4.26
C GLY A 115 6.69 17.24 -4.55
N THR A 116 8.02 17.09 -4.49
CA THR A 116 8.71 15.81 -4.68
C THR A 116 8.23 14.75 -3.69
N ALA A 117 8.15 15.08 -2.38
CA ALA A 117 7.66 14.15 -1.38
C ALA A 117 6.19 13.73 -1.60
N THR A 118 5.37 14.66 -2.08
CA THR A 118 3.98 14.38 -2.46
C THR A 118 3.91 13.40 -3.62
N VAL A 119 4.68 13.62 -4.69
CA VAL A 119 4.69 12.73 -5.86
C VAL A 119 5.21 11.33 -5.50
N MET A 120 6.30 11.24 -4.73
CA MET A 120 6.84 9.96 -4.28
C MET A 120 5.83 9.16 -3.46
N THR A 121 5.10 9.84 -2.57
CA THR A 121 4.04 9.18 -1.79
C THR A 121 2.95 8.60 -2.70
N HIS A 122 2.51 9.36 -3.71
CA HIS A 122 1.53 8.86 -4.68
C HIS A 122 2.04 7.66 -5.47
N TYR A 123 3.29 7.67 -5.94
CA TYR A 123 3.85 6.53 -6.67
C TYR A 123 3.95 5.28 -5.80
N ILE A 124 4.44 5.41 -4.56
CA ILE A 124 4.53 4.27 -3.64
C ILE A 124 3.13 3.68 -3.38
N THR A 125 2.15 4.54 -3.08
CA THR A 125 0.77 4.09 -2.82
C THR A 125 0.13 3.46 -4.06
N ALA A 126 0.29 4.06 -5.25
CA ALA A 126 -0.24 3.53 -6.50
C ALA A 126 0.36 2.17 -6.86
N LEU A 127 1.68 2.02 -6.75
CA LEU A 127 2.35 0.73 -6.94
C LEU A 127 1.78 -0.30 -5.96
N PHE A 128 1.64 0.06 -4.69
CA PHE A 128 1.18 -0.87 -3.67
C PHE A 128 -0.27 -1.34 -3.89
N ILE A 129 -1.18 -0.43 -4.22
CA ILE A 129 -2.58 -0.73 -4.54
C ILE A 129 -2.66 -1.68 -5.74
N ASN A 130 -1.86 -1.44 -6.78
CA ASN A 130 -1.89 -2.26 -7.99
C ASN A 130 -1.30 -3.66 -7.77
N ILE A 131 -0.25 -3.80 -6.96
CA ILE A 131 0.41 -5.11 -6.77
C ILE A 131 -0.36 -6.00 -5.77
N THR A 132 -1.09 -5.41 -4.82
CA THR A 132 -1.80 -6.14 -3.74
C THR A 132 -2.76 -7.23 -4.25
N PRO A 133 -3.65 -7.00 -5.24
CA PRO A 133 -4.53 -8.04 -5.79
C PRO A 133 -3.76 -9.22 -6.38
N PHE A 134 -2.64 -8.96 -7.05
CA PHE A 134 -1.82 -10.03 -7.63
C PHE A 134 -1.22 -10.91 -6.53
N PHE A 135 -0.74 -10.33 -5.43
CA PHE A 135 -0.29 -11.11 -4.28
C PHE A 135 -1.42 -11.98 -3.70
N MET A 136 -2.65 -11.47 -3.60
CA MET A 136 -3.80 -12.26 -3.13
C MET A 136 -4.10 -13.48 -4.02
N LEU A 137 -3.94 -13.35 -5.34
CA LEU A 137 -4.08 -14.47 -6.27
C LEU A 137 -3.07 -15.60 -5.99
N PHE A 138 -1.84 -15.26 -5.60
CA PHE A 138 -0.85 -16.28 -5.25
C PHE A 138 -1.08 -16.92 -3.87
N MET A 139 -1.89 -16.30 -2.99
CA MET A 139 -2.15 -16.80 -1.63
C MET A 139 -3.22 -17.90 -1.55
N SER A 140 -4.15 -17.99 -2.49
CA SER A 140 -5.25 -18.97 -2.47
C SER A 140 -5.45 -19.61 -3.84
N LYS A 141 -5.30 -20.94 -3.90
CA LYS A 141 -5.60 -21.72 -5.12
C LYS A 141 -7.07 -21.57 -5.53
N GLY A 142 -7.99 -21.50 -4.57
CA GLY A 142 -9.41 -21.27 -4.84
C GLY A 142 -9.65 -19.91 -5.49
N PHE A 143 -9.13 -18.85 -4.87
CA PHE A 143 -9.29 -17.48 -5.38
C PHE A 143 -8.64 -17.30 -6.76
N ARG A 144 -7.48 -17.89 -6.99
CA ARG A 144 -6.83 -17.92 -8.31
C ARG A 144 -7.67 -18.64 -9.34
N ASN A 145 -8.24 -19.79 -9.00
CA ASN A 145 -9.10 -20.53 -9.91
C ASN A 145 -10.33 -19.69 -10.26
N GLU A 146 -11.02 -19.13 -9.27
CA GLU A 146 -12.18 -18.24 -9.48
C GLU A 146 -11.83 -17.03 -10.35
N PHE A 147 -10.69 -16.38 -10.12
CA PHE A 147 -10.22 -15.27 -10.93
C PHE A 147 -9.95 -15.67 -12.39
N ILE A 148 -9.28 -16.82 -12.62
CA ILE A 148 -9.05 -17.34 -13.98
C ILE A 148 -10.37 -17.71 -14.66
N LEU A 149 -11.32 -18.29 -13.91
CA LEU A 149 -12.66 -18.60 -14.43
C LEU A 149 -13.39 -17.33 -14.87
N PHE A 150 -13.29 -16.25 -14.09
CA PHE A 150 -13.91 -14.96 -14.37
C PHE A 150 -13.31 -14.28 -15.61
N TYR A 151 -11.98 -14.17 -15.70
CA TYR A 151 -11.30 -13.48 -16.80
C TYR A 151 -11.12 -14.34 -18.06
N SER A 152 -11.20 -15.68 -17.94
CA SER A 152 -11.02 -16.59 -19.06
C SER A 152 -11.98 -17.80 -18.99
N PRO A 153 -13.27 -17.59 -19.28
CA PRO A 153 -14.29 -18.65 -19.25
C PRO A 153 -14.07 -19.76 -20.29
N LEU A 154 -13.21 -19.56 -21.30
CA LEU A 154 -12.80 -20.61 -22.23
C LEU A 154 -11.69 -21.51 -21.65
N LEU A 155 -10.74 -20.93 -20.90
CA LEU A 155 -9.68 -21.68 -20.21
C LEU A 155 -10.25 -22.51 -19.06
N ALA A 156 -11.27 -21.97 -18.39
CA ALA A 156 -12.12 -22.63 -17.41
C ALA A 156 -12.69 -23.97 -17.87
N LYS A 157 -13.23 -23.98 -19.10
CA LYS A 157 -13.88 -25.16 -19.71
C LYS A 157 -12.86 -26.27 -19.94
N LYS A 158 -11.63 -25.90 -20.36
CA LYS A 158 -10.50 -26.83 -20.55
C LYS A 158 -10.00 -27.43 -19.23
N LEU A 159 -9.91 -26.63 -18.17
CA LEU A 159 -9.49 -27.10 -16.85
C LEU A 159 -10.52 -28.06 -16.19
N LYS A 160 -11.83 -27.80 -16.38
CA LYS A 160 -12.89 -28.71 -15.91
C LYS A 160 -12.91 -30.06 -16.66
N MET A 161 -12.64 -30.07 -17.97
CA MET A 161 -12.57 -31.33 -18.74
C MET A 161 -11.44 -32.24 -18.25
N ASN A 162 -10.27 -31.71 -17.88
CA ASN A 162 -9.16 -32.53 -17.37
C ASN A 162 -9.43 -33.14 -15.97
N SER A 163 -10.29 -32.52 -15.16
CA SER A 163 -10.67 -33.08 -13.85
C SER A 163 -11.72 -34.19 -13.92
N GLN A 164 -12.37 -34.40 -15.06
CA GLN A 164 -13.35 -35.47 -15.27
C GLN A 164 -12.77 -36.72 -15.96
N VAL A 165 -11.49 -36.69 -16.36
CA VAL A 165 -10.83 -37.80 -17.09
C VAL A 165 -10.07 -38.76 -16.16
N ILE A 166 -10.20 -38.63 -14.83
CA ILE A 166 -9.63 -39.60 -13.89
C ILE A 166 -10.76 -40.19 -13.05
N VAL A 167 -11.45 -41.22 -13.58
CA VAL A 167 -11.78 -42.53 -12.97
C VAL A 167 -12.42 -43.39 -14.09
N PRO A 168 -12.12 -44.68 -14.29
CA PRO A 168 -11.00 -45.51 -13.80
C PRO A 168 -9.92 -45.76 -14.87
#